data_AF-A0A382DNH7-F1
#
_entry.id   AF-A0A382DNH7-F1
#
_cell.length_a   1.000
_cell.length_b   1.000
_cell.length_c   1.000
_cell.angle_alpha   90.00
_cell.angle_beta   90.00
_cell.angle_gamma   90.00
#
_symmetry.space_group_name_H-M   'P 1'
#
loop_
_entity.id
_entity.type
_entity.pdbx_description
1 polymer ?
#
loop_
_entity_poly.entity_id
_entity_poly.type
_entity_poly.pdbx_seq_one_letter_code
_entity_poly.pdbx_strand_id
1 'polypeptide(L)' 'RETLTWKVSQFALGRPLTARDARHIRTIHNTAWKNGGTYGSLITAIVMSDLVLNTQTEIHE' A
#
# COMPACT_ATOMS: atom_id res chain seq x y z
N ARG A 1 -11.42 6.24 7.52
CA ARG A 1 -11.32 7.00 6.23
C ARG A 1 -10.41 6.30 5.20
N GLU A 2 -9.64 5.29 5.60
CA GLU A 2 -8.63 4.61 4.73
C GLU A 2 -9.04 3.19 4.30
N THR A 3 -10.29 2.76 4.55
CA THR A 3 -10.74 1.37 4.35
C THR A 3 -10.46 0.85 2.93
N LEU A 4 -10.63 1.70 1.92
CA LEU A 4 -10.31 1.34 0.53
C LEU A 4 -8.80 1.13 0.35
N THR A 5 -7.96 2.03 0.90
CA THR A 5 -6.49 1.89 0.89
C THR A 5 -6.06 0.58 1.54
N TRP A 6 -6.65 0.20 2.68
CA TRP A 6 -6.38 -1.09 3.33
C TRP A 6 -6.70 -2.28 2.43
N LYS A 7 -7.92 -2.34 1.87
CA LYS A 7 -8.37 -3.47 1.05
C LYS A 7 -7.57 -3.60 -0.25
N VAL A 8 -7.33 -2.49 -0.94
CA VAL A 8 -6.58 -2.50 -2.20
C VAL A 8 -5.12 -2.87 -1.95
N SER A 9 -4.52 -2.40 -0.86
CA SER A 9 -3.14 -2.80 -0.50
C SER A 9 -3.05 -4.27 -0.14
N GLN A 10 -4.03 -4.83 0.60
CA GLN A 10 -4.11 -6.27 0.87
C GLN A 10 -4.22 -7.10 -0.41
N PHE A 11 -5.07 -6.67 -1.34
CA PHE A 11 -5.20 -7.32 -2.64
C PHE A 11 -3.88 -7.28 -3.43
N ALA A 12 -3.24 -6.12 -3.51
CA ALA A 12 -1.99 -5.94 -4.25
C ALA A 12 -0.82 -6.75 -3.66
N LEU A 13 -0.77 -6.90 -2.34
CA LEU A 13 0.31 -7.61 -1.64
C LEU A 13 0.07 -9.12 -1.50
N GLY A 14 -1.15 -9.61 -1.78
CA GLY A 14 -1.50 -11.02 -1.65
C GLY A 14 -1.42 -11.58 -0.22
N ARG A 15 -1.32 -10.72 0.80
CA ARG A 15 -1.24 -11.11 2.22
C ARG A 15 -2.16 -10.25 3.10
N PRO A 16 -2.63 -10.78 4.24
CA PRO A 16 -3.28 -9.96 5.25
C PRO A 16 -2.34 -8.85 5.75
N LEU A 17 -2.89 -7.65 5.86
CA LEU A 17 -2.24 -6.52 6.54
C LEU A 17 -2.67 -6.48 8.00
N THR A 18 -1.73 -6.17 8.87
CA THR A 18 -1.90 -6.12 10.32
C THR A 18 -1.78 -4.69 10.84
N ALA A 19 -1.99 -4.48 12.14
CA ALA A 19 -1.77 -3.19 12.78
C ALA A 19 -0.34 -2.64 12.59
N ARG A 20 0.65 -3.50 12.35
CA ARG A 20 2.04 -3.09 12.08
C ARG A 20 2.17 -2.34 10.75
N ASP A 21 1.33 -2.66 9.78
CA ASP A 21 1.34 -2.04 8.45
C ASP A 21 0.61 -0.67 8.43
N ALA A 22 -0.07 -0.29 9.52
CA ALA A 22 -0.93 0.90 9.57
C ALA A 22 -0.20 2.21 9.24
N ARG A 23 1.08 2.34 9.63
CA ARG A 23 1.90 3.50 9.30
C ARG A 23 2.11 3.62 7.79
N HIS A 24 2.43 2.50 7.12
CA HIS A 24 2.60 2.47 5.67
C HIS A 24 1.30 2.79 4.95
N ILE A 25 0.17 2.22 5.40
CA ILE A 25 -1.14 2.46 4.80
C ILE A 25 -1.54 3.93 4.90
N ARG A 26 -1.27 4.57 6.04
CA ARG A 26 -1.52 6.00 6.21
C ARG A 26 -0.65 6.85 5.28
N THR A 27 0.62 6.49 5.10
CA THR A 27 1.50 7.16 4.14
C THR A 27 0.99 7.01 2.71
N ILE A 28 0.62 5.79 2.29
CA ILE A 28 0.04 5.50 0.97
C ILE A 28 -1.23 6.33 0.76
N HIS A 29 -2.14 6.35 1.74
CA HIS A 29 -3.39 7.10 1.64
C HIS A 29 -3.14 8.61 1.46
N ASN A 30 -2.23 9.18 2.25
CA ASN A 30 -1.90 10.59 2.17
C ASN A 30 -1.25 10.95 0.83
N THR A 31 -0.34 10.10 0.33
CA THR A 31 0.30 10.29 -0.98
C THR A 31 -0.74 10.21 -2.11
N ALA A 32 -1.63 9.23 -2.07
CA ALA A 32 -2.71 9.09 -3.04
C ALA A 32 -3.62 10.34 -3.04
N TRP A 33 -4.02 10.84 -1.86
CA TRP A 33 -4.87 12.02 -1.76
C TRP A 33 -4.21 13.30 -2.27
N LYS A 34 -2.93 13.49 -1.98
CA LYS A 34 -2.16 14.63 -2.51
C LYS A 34 -2.08 14.59 -4.04
N ASN A 35 -2.06 13.40 -4.63
CA ASN A 35 -1.99 13.18 -6.07
C ASN A 35 -3.38 13.09 -6.73
N GLY A 36 -4.39 13.76 -6.18
CA GLY A 36 -5.75 13.83 -6.73
C GLY A 36 -6.70 12.73 -6.24
N GLY A 37 -6.22 11.76 -5.45
CA GLY A 37 -7.05 10.78 -4.74
C GLY A 37 -7.90 9.86 -5.60
N THR A 38 -7.50 9.67 -6.84
CA THR A 38 -8.15 8.73 -7.75
C THR A 38 -7.69 7.30 -7.42
N TYR A 39 -8.39 6.32 -7.98
CA TYR A 39 -7.94 4.93 -7.91
C TYR A 39 -6.54 4.76 -8.55
N GLY A 40 -6.27 5.44 -9.66
CA GLY A 40 -4.93 5.45 -10.27
C GLY A 40 -3.87 6.00 -9.33
N SER A 41 -4.16 7.14 -8.68
CA SER A 41 -3.26 7.74 -7.67
C SER A 41 -2.98 6.79 -6.50
N LEU A 42 -4.00 6.02 -6.09
CA LEU A 42 -3.87 5.01 -5.04
C LEU A 42 -2.99 3.83 -5.46
N ILE A 43 -3.23 3.25 -6.65
CA ILE A 43 -2.41 2.14 -7.15
C ILE A 43 -0.95 2.57 -7.32
N THR A 44 -0.71 3.75 -7.90
CA THR A 44 0.66 4.30 -8.02
C THR A 44 1.32 4.45 -6.65
N ALA A 45 0.60 5.00 -5.65
CA ALA A 45 1.13 5.17 -4.30
C ALA A 45 1.44 3.82 -3.61
N ILE A 46 0.65 2.77 -3.87
CA ILE A 46 0.90 1.42 -3.35
C ILE A 46 2.17 0.85 -3.98
N VAL A 47 2.27 0.85 -5.31
CA VAL A 47 3.41 0.26 -6.05
C VAL A 47 4.74 0.96 -5.71
N MET A 48 4.71 2.28 -5.53
CA MET A 48 5.90 3.07 -5.19
C MET A 48 6.22 3.07 -3.69
N SER A 49 5.44 2.38 -2.85
CA SER A 49 5.66 2.38 -1.41
C SER A 49 6.69 1.34 -0.98
N ASP A 50 7.40 1.66 0.11
CA ASP A 50 8.25 0.71 0.83
C ASP A 50 7.55 -0.59 1.22
N LEU A 51 6.21 -0.57 1.32
CA LEU A 51 5.43 -1.76 1.63
C LEU A 51 5.50 -2.81 0.51
N VAL A 52 5.58 -2.37 -0.75
CA VAL A 52 5.79 -3.23 -1.92
C VAL A 52 7.28 -3.41 -2.20
N LEU A 53 8.06 -2.31 -2.16
CA LEU A 53 9.47 -2.33 -2.54
C LEU A 53 10.38 -3.10 -1.55
N ASN A 54 10.03 -3.15 -0.26
CA ASN A 54 10.78 -3.94 0.74
C ASN A 54 10.12 -5.27 1.10
N THR A 55 9.03 -5.65 0.41
CA THR A 55 8.55 -7.03 0.50
C THR A 55 9.58 -7.89 -0.23
N GLN A 56 10.36 -8.67 0.52
CA GLN A 56 11.36 -9.58 -0.02
C GLN A 56 10.64 -10.63 -0.87
N THR A 57 10.64 -10.45 -2.19
CA THR A 57 9.97 -11.35 -3.14
C THR A 57 10.82 -12.56 -3.54
N GLU A 58 12.11 -12.53 -3.21
CA GLU A 58 13.05 -13.62 -3.50
C GLU A 58 13.35 -14.41 -2.24
N ILE A 59 13.04 -15.71 -2.28
CA ILE A 59 13.52 -16.68 -1.30
C ILE A 59 14.97 -16.95 -1.71
N HIS A 60 15.94 -16.48 -0.91
CA HIS A 60 17.34 -16.83 -1.13
C HIS A 60 17.51 -18.29 -0.69
N GLU A 61 17.69 -19.20 -1.65
CA GLU A 61 17.96 -20.62 -1.44
C GLU A 61 19.47 -20.87 -1.25
#